data_AF-A0A838IRA0-F1
#
_entry.id   AF-A0A838IRA0-F1
#
_cell.length_a   1.000
_cell.length_b   1.000
_cell.length_c   1.000
_cell.angle_alpha   90.00
_cell.angle_beta   90.00
_cell.angle_gamma   90.00
#
_symmetry.space_group_name_H-M   'P 1'
#
loop_
_entity.id
_entity.type
_entity.pdbx_description
1 polymer ?
#
loop_
_entity_poly.entity_id
_entity_poly.type
_entity_poly.pdbx_seq_one_letter_code
_entity_poly.pdbx_strand_id
1 'polypeptide(L)'
;MFDIRSKTGFVYVLFVLLLAASCSSNSLAQRGTESDALVEAGAASVGALDQAQSRQLPHGDDNEPVVEAAEPQELESHAQRFAMEPFLMLDEREHRSARDLVIVAVGDVSQPATQWVEATEALAGAVFGPTAKLIESGELAFMNLENPMTHIKPVAKKTYAFNSPPERLEWYIRAGFNMFSLANNHIADSGEEGIVDTVRNVELYAEKLQTSVWHAGAGASPEDAIAARYIRLEGKDVTVAFFSVGFSRSPNVGRFWDERLPEYIAEAREKADIVFVSVHAGREYQHVPDPDMQTRFRSWIDAGADLVVGHHTHCVQPVEQYKQGLIFYSLGNYVFSSRTVRHRKMGARLYGMLTRIVIEDGKLRGAQIVPTWVNNSEDWRLDDGQVMPNANFVPQILTGAFADQFFEDLDDWTMQAGATPVERIGDVGFIRIRPAPEPVSLNW
;
A
#
# COMPACT_ATOMS: atom_id res chain seq x y z
N MET A 1 28.47 -42.09 55.69
CA MET A 1 28.66 -41.61 57.07
C MET A 1 28.04 -40.20 57.12
N PHE A 2 27.33 -39.84 58.20
CA PHE A 2 26.77 -38.50 58.42
C PHE A 2 27.91 -37.45 58.51
N ASP A 3 27.74 -36.14 58.32
CA ASP A 3 26.88 -35.13 59.01
C ASP A 3 26.95 -33.80 58.19
N ILE A 4 26.33 -32.65 58.48
CA ILE A 4 25.00 -32.19 58.95
C ILE A 4 25.12 -30.65 59.20
N ARG A 5 24.17 -29.86 58.68
CA ARG A 5 23.68 -28.52 59.12
C ARG A 5 24.63 -27.30 59.28
N SER A 6 24.25 -26.23 58.58
CA SER A 6 23.73 -25.00 59.22
C SER A 6 22.43 -24.55 58.50
N LYS A 7 21.58 -23.66 59.09
CA LYS A 7 20.11 -23.74 58.88
C LYS A 7 19.24 -22.50 59.27
N THR A 8 19.55 -21.26 58.82
CA THR A 8 18.69 -20.06 59.01
C THR A 8 18.18 -19.50 57.67
N GLY A 9 16.91 -19.08 57.46
CA GLY A 9 15.69 -19.26 58.25
C GLY A 9 14.85 -17.98 58.42
N PHE A 10 13.79 -17.77 57.61
CA PHE A 10 12.61 -16.95 57.96
C PHE A 10 11.38 -17.32 57.08
N VAL A 11 10.18 -17.13 57.60
CA VAL A 11 8.86 -17.58 57.07
C VAL A 11 7.80 -16.50 57.33
N TYR A 12 6.69 -16.52 56.54
CA TYR A 12 5.33 -15.94 56.73
C TYR A 12 4.88 -14.98 55.61
N VAL A 13 3.59 -14.80 55.25
CA VAL A 13 2.30 -15.44 55.64
C VAL A 13 1.37 -15.48 54.39
N LEU A 14 0.37 -16.37 54.38
CA LEU A 14 -0.73 -16.41 53.39
C LEU A 14 -2.01 -15.76 53.97
N PHE A 15 -2.80 -15.01 53.18
CA PHE A 15 -4.17 -14.62 53.55
C PHE A 15 -5.16 -14.79 52.38
N VAL A 16 -6.42 -15.13 52.69
CA VAL A 16 -7.47 -15.55 51.75
C VAL A 16 -8.84 -14.98 52.18
N LEU A 17 -9.79 -14.97 51.24
CA LEU A 17 -11.24 -14.70 51.30
C LEU A 17 -11.66 -13.25 51.00
N LEU A 18 -12.44 -12.95 49.95
CA LEU A 18 -13.82 -13.35 49.56
C LEU A 18 -14.93 -12.68 50.38
N LEU A 19 -15.70 -11.82 49.70
CA LEU A 19 -17.15 -11.66 49.87
C LEU A 19 -17.75 -11.11 48.57
N ALA A 20 -19.05 -11.33 48.35
CA ALA A 20 -19.69 -11.21 47.04
C ALA A 20 -20.94 -10.33 47.04
N ALA A 21 -21.44 -10.10 45.81
CA ALA A 21 -22.85 -9.94 45.41
C ALA A 21 -23.34 -8.56 44.94
N SER A 22 -24.16 -8.64 43.88
CA SER A 22 -25.25 -7.73 43.50
C SER A 22 -24.92 -6.33 42.96
N CYS A 23 -25.02 -6.15 41.65
CA CYS A 23 -26.29 -5.70 41.06
C CYS A 23 -26.27 -5.79 39.52
N SER A 24 -27.44 -6.09 38.93
CA SER A 24 -27.65 -6.21 37.50
C SER A 24 -28.67 -5.18 36.99
N SER A 25 -28.64 -4.97 35.67
CA SER A 25 -29.65 -4.33 34.81
C SER A 25 -29.66 -2.80 34.61
N ASN A 26 -29.88 -2.46 33.33
CA ASN A 26 -30.47 -1.25 32.75
C ASN A 26 -29.70 0.09 32.77
N SER A 27 -29.15 0.43 31.60
CA SER A 27 -29.96 1.28 30.70
C SER A 27 -29.79 0.86 29.23
N LEU A 28 -30.92 0.71 28.54
CA LEU A 28 -31.03 0.50 27.10
C LEU A 28 -31.75 1.74 26.57
N ALA A 29 -31.02 2.68 25.95
CA ALA A 29 -31.59 3.79 25.18
C ALA A 29 -30.53 4.44 24.29
N GLN A 30 -30.91 4.76 23.06
CA GLN A 30 -30.24 5.71 22.15
C GLN A 30 -28.79 5.40 21.73
N ARG A 31 -28.66 4.46 20.79
CA ARG A 31 -27.74 4.61 19.64
C ARG A 31 -28.48 4.29 18.34
N GLY A 32 -29.11 5.33 17.79
CA GLY A 32 -29.31 5.50 16.36
C GLY A 32 -28.69 6.84 15.97
N THR A 33 -28.41 7.05 14.69
CA THR A 33 -27.84 8.28 14.08
C THR A 33 -26.33 8.57 14.21
N GLU A 34 -25.46 7.59 14.50
CA GLU A 34 -23.99 7.76 14.36
C GLU A 34 -23.39 7.17 13.07
N SER A 35 -24.10 6.25 12.36
CA SER A 35 -23.62 5.68 11.09
C SER A 35 -23.62 6.69 9.95
N ASP A 36 -24.67 7.51 9.87
CA ASP A 36 -24.96 8.29 8.67
C ASP A 36 -24.10 9.57 8.61
N ALA A 37 -23.72 10.11 9.78
CA ALA A 37 -22.84 11.27 9.90
C ALA A 37 -21.41 11.03 9.40
N LEU A 38 -20.91 9.79 9.49
CA LEU A 38 -19.58 9.41 8.98
C LEU A 38 -19.59 9.27 7.44
N VAL A 39 -20.75 8.97 6.84
CA VAL A 39 -20.91 8.88 5.38
C VAL A 39 -21.02 10.28 4.75
N GLU A 40 -21.74 11.22 5.38
CA GLU A 40 -21.86 12.60 4.88
C GLU A 40 -20.55 13.39 4.99
N ALA A 41 -19.75 13.18 6.05
CA ALA A 41 -18.44 13.83 6.19
C ALA A 41 -17.47 13.46 5.05
N GLY A 42 -17.52 12.21 4.57
CA GLY A 42 -16.75 11.75 3.41
C GLY A 42 -17.26 12.27 2.06
N ALA A 43 -18.54 12.67 1.96
CA ALA A 43 -19.09 13.27 0.76
C ALA A 43 -18.72 14.76 0.62
N ALA A 44 -18.59 15.48 1.74
CA ALA A 44 -18.28 16.90 1.76
C ALA A 44 -16.86 17.23 1.24
N SER A 45 -15.87 16.36 1.47
CA SER A 45 -14.50 16.55 0.96
C SER A 45 -14.37 16.32 -0.55
N VAL A 46 -15.25 15.51 -1.15
CA VAL A 46 -15.27 15.25 -2.60
C VAL A 46 -15.72 16.49 -3.39
N GLY A 47 -16.60 17.33 -2.82
CA GLY A 47 -17.07 18.56 -3.47
C GLY A 47 -16.01 19.66 -3.58
N ALA A 48 -14.92 19.60 -2.81
CA ALA A 48 -13.86 20.61 -2.80
C ALA A 48 -12.90 20.52 -4.01
N LEU A 49 -12.89 19.38 -4.73
CA LEU A 49 -12.08 19.19 -5.94
C LEU A 49 -12.79 19.64 -7.22
N ASP A 50 -14.10 19.93 -7.17
CA ASP A 50 -14.96 20.14 -8.35
C ASP A 50 -15.32 21.62 -8.61
N GLN A 51 -14.99 22.54 -7.70
CA GLN A 51 -15.37 23.96 -7.80
C GLN A 51 -14.32 24.90 -8.43
N ALA A 52 -13.31 24.35 -9.11
CA ALA A 52 -12.27 25.14 -9.78
C ALA A 52 -12.59 25.52 -11.24
N GLN A 53 -13.85 25.47 -11.70
CA GLN A 53 -14.21 25.94 -13.05
C GLN A 53 -15.70 26.34 -13.23
N SER A 54 -16.06 27.57 -12.85
CA SER A 54 -17.20 28.28 -13.48
C SER A 54 -17.09 29.80 -13.36
N ARG A 55 -16.47 30.45 -14.36
CA ARG A 55 -16.67 31.89 -14.59
C ARG A 55 -17.80 32.08 -15.60
N GLN A 56 -18.94 32.57 -15.12
CA GLN A 56 -19.99 33.08 -16.00
C GLN A 56 -19.46 34.28 -16.79
N LEU A 57 -19.52 34.20 -18.12
CA LEU A 57 -19.28 35.33 -19.01
C LEU A 57 -20.56 36.19 -19.10
N PRO A 58 -20.45 37.53 -19.14
CA PRO A 58 -21.61 38.40 -19.28
C PRO A 58 -22.17 38.33 -20.71
N HIS A 59 -23.49 38.52 -20.84
CA HIS A 59 -24.17 38.62 -22.13
C HIS A 59 -23.59 39.77 -22.98
N GLY A 60 -23.28 39.48 -24.24
CA GLY A 60 -22.88 40.47 -25.23
C GLY A 60 -24.05 41.28 -25.78
N ASP A 61 -23.74 42.50 -26.22
CA ASP A 61 -24.61 43.36 -27.03
C ASP A 61 -24.18 43.23 -28.51
N ASP A 62 -25.12 43.36 -29.44
CA ASP A 62 -24.91 42.92 -30.83
C ASP A 62 -24.01 43.87 -31.63
N ASN A 63 -22.86 43.37 -32.10
CA ASN A 63 -22.17 43.85 -33.31
C ASN A 63 -21.19 42.78 -33.80
N GLU A 64 -21.41 42.22 -34.99
CA GLU A 64 -20.44 41.36 -35.67
C GLU A 64 -19.29 42.18 -36.26
N PRO A 65 -18.02 41.81 -36.01
CA PRO A 65 -16.95 42.00 -36.96
C PRO A 65 -16.57 40.65 -37.60
N VAL A 66 -16.50 40.69 -38.93
CA VAL A 66 -15.93 39.70 -39.85
C VAL A 66 -15.02 38.66 -39.18
N VAL A 67 -15.45 37.39 -39.21
CA VAL A 67 -14.61 36.25 -38.83
C VAL A 67 -13.49 36.09 -39.86
N GLU A 68 -12.30 36.62 -39.57
CA GLU A 68 -11.09 36.02 -40.10
C GLU A 68 -11.06 34.56 -39.63
N ALA A 69 -10.87 33.63 -40.57
CA ALA A 69 -10.82 32.22 -40.25
C ALA A 69 -9.61 31.96 -39.35
N ALA A 70 -9.87 31.75 -38.06
CA ALA A 70 -8.85 31.34 -37.12
C ALA A 70 -8.15 30.09 -37.67
N GLU A 71 -6.81 30.12 -37.70
CA GLU A 71 -6.02 28.93 -38.00
C GLU A 71 -6.45 27.81 -37.05
N PRO A 72 -6.53 26.55 -37.52
CA PRO A 72 -6.93 25.45 -36.66
C PRO A 72 -5.92 25.35 -35.51
N GLN A 73 -6.37 25.63 -34.28
CA GLN A 73 -5.60 25.30 -33.10
C GLN A 73 -5.28 23.81 -33.17
N GLU A 74 -3.99 23.48 -33.26
CA GLU A 74 -3.54 22.10 -33.35
C GLU A 74 -4.08 21.34 -32.13
N LEU A 75 -4.91 20.33 -32.37
CA LEU A 75 -5.28 19.35 -31.36
C LEU A 75 -4.02 18.59 -30.99
N GLU A 76 -3.37 19.03 -29.92
CA GLU A 76 -2.16 18.43 -29.38
C GLU A 76 -2.33 16.92 -29.23
N SER A 77 -1.44 16.14 -29.85
CA SER A 77 -1.63 14.70 -29.95
C SER A 77 -1.51 14.03 -28.59
N HIS A 78 -2.13 12.86 -28.44
CA HIS A 78 -2.04 11.99 -27.25
C HIS A 78 -0.63 11.94 -26.65
N ALA A 79 0.36 11.64 -27.51
CA ALA A 79 1.76 11.50 -27.13
C ALA A 79 2.44 12.82 -26.75
N GLN A 80 1.94 13.98 -27.20
CA GLN A 80 2.46 15.29 -26.75
C GLN A 80 1.87 15.66 -25.39
N ARG A 81 0.55 15.52 -25.23
CA ARG A 81 -0.21 15.85 -24.02
C ARG A 81 0.30 15.08 -22.79
N PHE A 82 0.39 13.75 -22.88
CA PHE A 82 0.84 12.91 -21.76
C PHE A 82 2.37 12.87 -21.59
N ALA A 83 3.17 13.18 -22.61
CA ALA A 83 4.61 13.31 -22.44
C ALA A 83 5.01 14.54 -21.60
N MET A 84 4.23 15.63 -21.68
CA MET A 84 4.39 16.83 -20.86
C MET A 84 3.82 16.61 -19.45
N GLU A 85 2.58 16.12 -19.35
CA GLU A 85 1.88 15.90 -18.08
C GLU A 85 1.36 14.45 -17.95
N PRO A 86 2.23 13.47 -17.63
CA PRO A 86 1.84 12.06 -17.55
C PRO A 86 0.75 11.79 -16.50
N PHE A 87 0.59 12.66 -15.51
CA PHE A 87 -0.45 12.52 -14.49
C PHE A 87 -1.85 12.87 -14.98
N LEU A 88 -2.02 13.53 -16.13
CA LEU A 88 -3.34 13.66 -16.77
C LEU A 88 -3.97 12.29 -17.06
N MET A 89 -3.16 11.24 -17.26
CA MET A 89 -3.69 9.89 -17.45
C MET A 89 -4.54 9.43 -16.26
N LEU A 90 -4.26 9.88 -15.03
CA LEU A 90 -5.01 9.48 -13.85
C LEU A 90 -6.50 9.80 -13.97
N ASP A 91 -6.84 10.87 -14.70
CA ASP A 91 -8.18 11.43 -14.80
C ASP A 91 -8.80 11.22 -16.20
N GLU A 92 -8.02 11.33 -17.29
CA GLU A 92 -8.50 11.25 -18.69
C GLU A 92 -8.49 9.80 -19.26
N ARG A 93 -9.31 8.91 -18.67
CA ARG A 93 -9.29 7.46 -19.01
C ARG A 93 -9.65 7.16 -20.45
N GLU A 94 -10.64 7.87 -20.99
CA GLU A 94 -11.18 7.70 -22.35
C GLU A 94 -10.18 8.09 -23.45
N HIS A 95 -9.13 8.83 -23.10
CA HIS A 95 -8.04 9.18 -24.00
C HIS A 95 -6.86 8.18 -23.93
N ARG A 96 -6.72 7.37 -22.86
CA ARG A 96 -5.62 6.40 -22.68
C ARG A 96 -5.54 5.41 -23.85
N SER A 97 -4.33 5.16 -24.35
CA SER A 97 -4.08 4.12 -25.35
C SER A 97 -4.12 2.70 -24.74
N ALA A 98 -4.12 1.67 -25.59
CA ALA A 98 -3.98 0.29 -25.14
C ALA A 98 -2.64 0.02 -24.42
N ARG A 99 -1.58 0.81 -24.70
CA ARG A 99 -0.26 0.68 -24.07
C ARG A 99 -0.11 1.51 -22.79
N ASP A 100 -1.15 2.23 -22.37
CA ASP A 100 -1.16 3.04 -21.16
C ASP A 100 -1.86 2.30 -20.02
N LEU A 101 -1.31 2.36 -18.81
CA LEU A 101 -1.76 1.58 -17.66
C LEU A 101 -1.50 2.33 -16.35
N VAL A 102 -2.45 2.31 -15.42
CA VAL A 102 -2.24 2.79 -14.05
C VAL A 102 -2.23 1.61 -13.09
N ILE A 103 -1.17 1.53 -12.28
CA ILE A 103 -1.03 0.57 -11.18
C ILE A 103 -1.18 1.33 -9.87
N VAL A 104 -2.23 1.04 -9.11
CA VAL A 104 -2.40 1.55 -7.75
C VAL A 104 -1.74 0.56 -6.79
N ALA A 105 -0.93 1.04 -5.85
CA ALA A 105 -0.35 0.19 -4.81
C ALA A 105 -0.56 0.80 -3.42
N VAL A 106 -0.90 -0.05 -2.45
CA VAL A 106 -1.06 0.32 -1.03
C VAL A 106 -0.09 -0.42 -0.13
N GLY A 107 0.05 0.08 1.10
CA GLY A 107 0.79 -0.55 2.19
C GLY A 107 0.23 -1.90 2.67
N ASP A 108 0.74 -2.35 3.82
CA ASP A 108 0.39 -3.64 4.40
C ASP A 108 -1.10 -3.74 4.76
N VAL A 109 -1.76 -4.81 4.28
CA VAL A 109 -3.16 -5.14 4.57
C VAL A 109 -3.21 -6.37 5.48
N SER A 110 -3.68 -6.16 6.71
CA SER A 110 -3.89 -7.22 7.66
C SER A 110 -5.17 -7.07 8.49
N GLN A 111 -6.09 -8.00 8.23
CA GLN A 111 -7.33 -8.20 8.97
C GLN A 111 -7.40 -9.67 9.44
N PRO A 112 -6.78 -10.04 10.58
CA PRO A 112 -6.76 -11.42 11.09
C PRO A 112 -8.06 -11.81 11.82
N ALA A 113 -8.32 -13.12 11.98
CA ALA A 113 -9.40 -13.68 12.79
C ALA A 113 -9.03 -13.84 14.28
N THR A 114 -7.75 -13.63 14.64
CA THR A 114 -7.24 -13.77 16.00
C THR A 114 -7.11 -12.46 16.76
N GLN A 115 -7.27 -11.31 16.09
CA GLN A 115 -7.18 -9.97 16.67
C GLN A 115 -8.15 -9.01 15.99
N TRP A 116 -8.60 -7.99 16.72
CA TRP A 116 -9.45 -6.89 16.20
C TRP A 116 -10.77 -7.32 15.54
N VAL A 117 -11.20 -8.57 15.78
CA VAL A 117 -12.33 -9.22 15.11
C VAL A 117 -13.60 -8.37 15.17
N GLU A 118 -13.95 -7.81 16.32
CA GLU A 118 -15.13 -6.96 16.47
C GLU A 118 -15.09 -5.72 15.55
N ALA A 119 -13.95 -5.03 15.47
CA ALA A 119 -13.77 -3.87 14.59
C ALA A 119 -13.70 -4.29 13.10
N THR A 120 -12.99 -5.39 12.81
CA THR A 120 -12.87 -5.95 11.46
C THR A 120 -14.21 -6.38 10.88
N GLU A 121 -15.04 -7.10 11.64
CA GLU A 121 -16.37 -7.53 11.20
C GLU A 121 -17.38 -6.38 11.16
N ALA A 122 -17.27 -5.39 12.06
CA ALA A 122 -18.14 -4.20 12.04
C ALA A 122 -17.88 -3.29 10.82
N LEU A 123 -16.63 -3.17 10.38
CA LEU A 123 -16.25 -2.39 9.20
C LEU A 123 -16.34 -3.21 7.90
N ALA A 124 -16.03 -4.50 7.94
CA ALA A 124 -15.93 -5.38 6.79
C ALA A 124 -15.15 -4.72 5.62
N GLY A 125 -15.75 -4.65 4.43
CA GLY A 125 -15.20 -3.94 3.27
C GLY A 125 -15.41 -2.42 3.25
N ALA A 126 -16.22 -1.84 4.14
CA ALA A 126 -16.43 -0.39 4.20
C ALA A 126 -15.15 0.38 4.59
N VAL A 127 -14.18 -0.32 5.16
CA VAL A 127 -12.83 0.14 5.48
C VAL A 127 -12.08 0.77 4.29
N PHE A 128 -12.42 0.38 3.05
CA PHE A 128 -11.80 0.91 1.83
C PHE A 128 -12.52 2.15 1.27
N GLY A 129 -13.67 2.54 1.83
CA GLY A 129 -14.54 3.60 1.31
C GLY A 129 -13.85 4.95 1.04
N PRO A 130 -13.08 5.52 2.00
CA PRO A 130 -12.45 6.84 1.82
C PRO A 130 -11.41 6.93 0.69
N THR A 131 -10.92 5.79 0.20
CA THR A 131 -9.90 5.68 -0.85
C THR A 131 -10.39 4.90 -2.07
N ALA A 132 -11.66 4.48 -2.12
CA ALA A 132 -12.23 3.67 -3.20
C ALA A 132 -11.97 4.27 -4.59
N LYS A 133 -12.23 5.57 -4.78
CA LYS A 133 -11.95 6.28 -6.05
C LYS A 133 -10.48 6.23 -6.48
N LEU A 134 -9.54 6.17 -5.54
CA LEU A 134 -8.11 6.03 -5.83
C LEU A 134 -7.78 4.61 -6.27
N ILE A 135 -8.32 3.60 -5.58
CA ILE A 135 -8.17 2.18 -5.96
C ILE A 135 -8.75 1.94 -7.36
N GLU A 136 -9.99 2.38 -7.59
CA GLU A 136 -10.71 2.29 -8.87
C GLU A 136 -10.02 3.04 -10.03
N SER A 137 -9.01 3.89 -9.78
CA SER A 137 -8.29 4.65 -10.81
C SER A 137 -7.19 3.88 -11.54
N GLY A 138 -6.77 2.73 -10.98
CA GLY A 138 -5.88 1.77 -11.63
C GLY A 138 -6.64 0.62 -12.29
N GLU A 139 -6.13 0.13 -13.42
CA GLU A 139 -6.57 -1.15 -13.97
C GLU A 139 -5.89 -2.34 -13.26
N LEU A 140 -4.75 -2.11 -12.61
CA LEU A 140 -4.18 -3.00 -11.59
C LEU A 140 -4.19 -2.29 -10.23
N ALA A 141 -4.71 -2.97 -9.21
CA ALA A 141 -4.76 -2.50 -7.83
C ALA A 141 -4.11 -3.53 -6.91
N PHE A 142 -2.92 -3.18 -6.45
CA PHE A 142 -1.99 -3.99 -5.67
C PHE A 142 -2.15 -3.78 -4.16
N MET A 143 -2.05 -4.87 -3.39
CA MET A 143 -1.77 -4.84 -1.94
C MET A 143 -0.77 -5.93 -1.53
N ASN A 144 -0.04 -5.70 -0.43
CA ASN A 144 0.56 -6.81 0.30
C ASN A 144 -0.47 -7.41 1.27
N LEU A 145 -0.85 -8.66 1.01
CA LEU A 145 -1.85 -9.39 1.78
C LEU A 145 -1.18 -10.17 2.90
N GLU A 146 -1.03 -9.54 4.07
CA GLU A 146 -0.17 -10.00 5.17
C GLU A 146 -0.84 -11.06 6.07
N ASN A 147 -1.63 -11.96 5.49
CA ASN A 147 -2.27 -13.09 6.18
C ASN A 147 -2.41 -14.29 5.25
N PRO A 148 -2.40 -15.52 5.80
CA PRO A 148 -2.98 -16.66 5.10
C PRO A 148 -4.50 -16.57 5.14
N MET A 149 -5.14 -16.70 3.98
CA MET A 149 -6.58 -16.65 3.77
C MET A 149 -7.15 -18.07 3.88
N THR A 150 -7.28 -18.55 5.12
CA THR A 150 -7.63 -19.94 5.42
C THR A 150 -8.34 -20.09 6.78
N HIS A 151 -9.24 -21.07 6.84
CA HIS A 151 -9.85 -21.56 8.08
C HIS A 151 -8.90 -22.48 8.89
N ILE A 152 -7.76 -22.88 8.33
CA ILE A 152 -6.73 -23.63 9.03
C ILE A 152 -6.14 -22.74 10.13
N LYS A 153 -6.14 -23.24 11.37
CA LYS A 153 -5.66 -22.47 12.54
C LYS A 153 -4.15 -22.26 12.48
N PRO A 154 -3.63 -21.11 12.96
CA PRO A 154 -2.21 -20.87 13.02
C PRO A 154 -1.46 -21.92 13.86
N VAL A 155 -0.35 -22.41 13.33
CA VAL A 155 0.58 -23.34 13.98
C VAL A 155 1.94 -22.70 14.28
N ALA A 156 2.21 -21.51 13.73
CA ALA A 156 3.45 -20.78 13.94
C ALA A 156 3.65 -20.34 15.40
N LYS A 157 4.86 -20.59 15.92
CA LYS A 157 5.25 -20.26 17.30
C LYS A 157 5.85 -18.85 17.38
N LYS A 158 5.02 -17.81 17.26
CA LYS A 158 5.38 -16.40 17.46
C LYS A 158 4.28 -15.64 18.20
N THR A 159 4.61 -14.45 18.73
CA THR A 159 3.69 -13.59 19.50
C THR A 159 2.40 -13.26 18.74
N TYR A 160 2.53 -13.06 17.43
CA TYR A 160 1.43 -12.75 16.53
C TYR A 160 1.43 -13.80 15.43
N ALA A 161 0.59 -14.83 15.58
CA ALA A 161 0.31 -15.81 14.54
C ALA A 161 -1.09 -15.49 13.97
N PHE A 162 -1.15 -15.22 12.67
CA PHE A 162 -2.34 -14.75 12.00
C PHE A 162 -2.94 -15.83 11.10
N ASN A 163 -4.26 -15.78 10.95
CA ASN A 163 -5.00 -16.32 9.82
C ASN A 163 -6.21 -15.43 9.59
N SER A 164 -6.72 -15.40 8.37
CA SER A 164 -7.93 -14.65 8.00
C SER A 164 -8.93 -15.59 7.35
N PRO A 165 -10.24 -15.45 7.60
CA PRO A 165 -11.25 -16.24 6.90
C PRO A 165 -11.20 -15.89 5.41
N PRO A 166 -11.19 -16.87 4.48
CA PRO A 166 -11.13 -16.62 3.05
C PRO A 166 -12.32 -15.78 2.54
N GLU A 167 -13.43 -15.73 3.25
CA GLU A 167 -14.58 -14.86 3.00
C GLU A 167 -14.20 -13.37 2.87
N ARG A 168 -13.13 -12.94 3.56
CA ARG A 168 -12.64 -11.55 3.50
C ARG A 168 -11.99 -11.18 2.16
N LEU A 169 -11.62 -12.16 1.32
CA LEU A 169 -11.19 -11.91 -0.06
C LEU A 169 -12.29 -11.19 -0.87
N GLU A 170 -13.56 -11.45 -0.56
CA GLU A 170 -14.67 -10.76 -1.22
C GLU A 170 -14.70 -9.26 -0.89
N TRP A 171 -14.21 -8.84 0.28
CA TRP A 171 -14.10 -7.43 0.63
C TRP A 171 -13.00 -6.73 -0.18
N TYR A 172 -11.84 -7.39 -0.34
CA TYR A 172 -10.70 -6.86 -1.08
C TYR A 172 -10.99 -6.75 -2.57
N ILE A 173 -11.54 -7.81 -3.17
CA ILE A 173 -11.85 -7.85 -4.61
C ILE A 173 -12.97 -6.86 -4.95
N ARG A 174 -14.02 -6.74 -4.12
CA ARG A 174 -15.09 -5.75 -4.32
C ARG A 174 -14.64 -4.30 -4.13
N ALA A 175 -13.59 -4.06 -3.35
CA ALA A 175 -12.96 -2.73 -3.24
C ALA A 175 -12.08 -2.38 -4.45
N GLY A 176 -11.94 -3.29 -5.43
CA GLY A 176 -11.20 -3.08 -6.67
C GLY A 176 -9.81 -3.74 -6.71
N PHE A 177 -9.32 -4.33 -5.61
CA PHE A 177 -8.00 -4.96 -5.60
C PHE A 177 -7.98 -6.28 -6.38
N ASN A 178 -7.01 -6.39 -7.28
CA ASN A 178 -6.85 -7.54 -8.18
C ASN A 178 -5.41 -8.08 -8.25
N MET A 179 -4.47 -7.54 -7.46
CA MET A 179 -3.06 -7.94 -7.50
C MET A 179 -2.53 -8.12 -6.06
N PHE A 180 -2.15 -9.35 -5.68
CA PHE A 180 -1.82 -9.70 -4.30
C PHE A 180 -0.37 -10.19 -4.14
N SER A 181 0.42 -9.50 -3.32
CA SER A 181 1.67 -10.06 -2.79
C SER A 181 1.35 -10.99 -1.62
N LEU A 182 1.79 -12.26 -1.74
CA LEU A 182 1.66 -13.28 -0.70
C LEU A 182 3.00 -13.58 0.01
N ALA A 183 4.16 -13.15 -0.53
CA ALA A 183 5.43 -13.39 0.13
C ALA A 183 5.66 -12.44 1.31
N ASN A 184 5.22 -12.84 2.49
CA ASN A 184 5.44 -12.12 3.74
C ASN A 184 5.72 -13.08 4.92
N ASN A 185 5.97 -12.52 6.09
CA ASN A 185 6.28 -13.24 7.33
C ASN A 185 5.07 -13.89 8.00
N HIS A 186 3.86 -13.71 7.47
CA HIS A 186 2.61 -14.27 8.01
C HIS A 186 1.96 -15.33 7.12
N ILE A 187 2.24 -15.39 5.82
CA ILE A 187 1.65 -16.38 4.89
C ILE A 187 1.83 -17.84 5.34
N ALA A 188 2.91 -18.15 6.06
CA ALA A 188 3.21 -19.49 6.57
C ALA A 188 2.66 -19.75 7.99
N ASP A 189 1.82 -18.88 8.55
CA ASP A 189 1.39 -18.96 9.95
C ASP A 189 0.51 -20.17 10.23
N SER A 190 -0.32 -20.57 9.26
CA SER A 190 -1.09 -21.81 9.23
C SER A 190 -0.35 -22.98 8.57
N GLY A 191 0.98 -22.86 8.41
CA GLY A 191 1.85 -23.88 7.83
C GLY A 191 1.71 -24.02 6.31
N GLU A 192 2.39 -25.03 5.75
CA GLU A 192 2.40 -25.30 4.30
C GLU A 192 0.99 -25.56 3.72
N GLU A 193 0.13 -26.25 4.49
CA GLU A 193 -1.27 -26.46 4.11
C GLU A 193 -2.03 -25.13 4.04
N GLY A 194 -1.76 -24.20 4.97
CA GLY A 194 -2.32 -22.85 4.95
C GLY A 194 -1.85 -22.00 3.77
N ILE A 195 -0.63 -22.20 3.28
CA ILE A 195 -0.12 -21.53 2.06
C ILE A 195 -0.91 -22.02 0.84
N VAL A 196 -0.99 -23.33 0.64
CA VAL A 196 -1.70 -23.94 -0.50
C VAL A 196 -3.20 -23.61 -0.45
N ASP A 197 -3.82 -23.64 0.73
CA ASP A 197 -5.22 -23.25 0.89
C ASP A 197 -5.45 -21.75 0.63
N THR A 198 -4.51 -20.88 1.01
CA THR A 198 -4.57 -19.44 0.70
C THR A 198 -4.58 -19.18 -0.81
N VAL A 199 -3.65 -19.80 -1.55
CA VAL A 199 -3.59 -19.71 -3.02
C VAL A 199 -4.91 -20.17 -3.65
N ARG A 200 -5.37 -21.37 -3.27
CA ARG A 200 -6.64 -21.94 -3.75
C ARG A 200 -7.84 -21.04 -3.45
N ASN A 201 -7.87 -20.40 -2.27
CA ASN A 201 -8.97 -19.51 -1.90
C ASN A 201 -8.93 -18.19 -2.69
N VAL A 202 -7.75 -17.64 -3.01
CA VAL A 202 -7.62 -16.49 -3.93
C VAL A 202 -8.22 -16.82 -5.30
N GLU A 203 -7.83 -17.94 -5.89
CA GLU A 203 -8.35 -18.42 -7.18
C GLU A 203 -9.88 -18.63 -7.14
N LEU A 204 -10.38 -19.31 -6.10
CA LEU A 204 -11.80 -19.60 -5.92
C LEU A 204 -12.65 -18.32 -5.78
N TYR A 205 -12.17 -17.31 -5.05
CA TYR A 205 -12.90 -16.05 -4.89
C TYR A 205 -12.84 -15.17 -6.14
N ALA A 206 -11.74 -15.23 -6.89
CA ALA A 206 -11.65 -14.61 -8.21
C ALA A 206 -12.68 -15.18 -9.19
N GLU A 207 -12.79 -16.51 -9.28
CA GLU A 207 -13.81 -17.20 -10.08
C GLU A 207 -15.23 -16.86 -9.61
N LYS A 208 -15.51 -16.99 -8.30
CA LYS A 208 -16.81 -16.69 -7.68
C LYS A 208 -17.31 -15.28 -7.98
N LEU A 209 -16.39 -14.31 -8.03
CA LEU A 209 -16.68 -12.89 -8.27
C LEU A 209 -16.48 -12.47 -9.73
N GLN A 210 -16.18 -13.42 -10.62
CA GLN A 210 -15.95 -13.20 -12.06
C GLN A 210 -14.95 -12.05 -12.34
N THR A 211 -13.95 -11.92 -11.47
CA THR A 211 -12.96 -10.84 -11.49
C THR A 211 -11.59 -11.46 -11.70
N SER A 212 -10.83 -11.00 -12.69
CA SER A 212 -9.44 -11.44 -12.85
C SER A 212 -8.61 -10.94 -11.67
N VAL A 213 -7.91 -11.87 -11.00
CA VAL A 213 -7.04 -11.61 -9.87
C VAL A 213 -5.72 -12.34 -10.08
N TRP A 214 -4.62 -11.70 -9.74
CA TRP A 214 -3.27 -12.25 -9.83
C TRP A 214 -2.60 -12.21 -8.46
N HIS A 215 -1.82 -13.24 -8.14
CA HIS A 215 -1.04 -13.30 -6.91
C HIS A 215 0.34 -13.89 -7.17
N ALA A 216 1.34 -13.45 -6.42
CA ALA A 216 2.71 -13.95 -6.53
C ALA A 216 3.31 -14.17 -5.13
N GLY A 217 4.43 -14.89 -5.08
CA GLY A 217 5.26 -15.00 -3.87
C GLY A 217 4.90 -16.16 -2.94
N ALA A 218 3.88 -16.95 -3.25
CA ALA A 218 3.55 -18.18 -2.54
C ALA A 218 2.94 -19.19 -3.51
N GLY A 219 3.22 -20.49 -3.31
CA GLY A 219 2.87 -21.52 -4.29
C GLY A 219 2.91 -22.94 -3.72
N ALA A 220 2.71 -23.93 -4.59
CA ALA A 220 2.76 -25.36 -4.21
C ALA A 220 4.18 -25.94 -4.15
N SER A 221 5.17 -25.22 -4.70
CA SER A 221 6.60 -25.55 -4.63
C SER A 221 7.46 -24.28 -4.53
N PRO A 222 8.76 -24.39 -4.23
CA PRO A 222 9.67 -23.24 -4.22
C PRO A 222 9.79 -22.54 -5.57
N GLU A 223 9.76 -23.31 -6.66
CA GLU A 223 9.85 -22.82 -8.04
C GLU A 223 8.60 -22.02 -8.41
N ASP A 224 7.42 -22.53 -8.04
CA ASP A 224 6.14 -21.84 -8.23
C ASP A 224 6.05 -20.54 -7.41
N ALA A 225 6.55 -20.58 -6.18
CA ALA A 225 6.50 -19.45 -5.25
C ALA A 225 7.42 -18.27 -5.63
N ILE A 226 8.57 -18.54 -6.27
CA ILE A 226 9.51 -17.49 -6.73
C ILE A 226 9.20 -17.00 -8.17
N ALA A 227 8.42 -17.76 -8.95
CA ALA A 227 8.13 -17.44 -10.34
C ALA A 227 7.23 -16.20 -10.50
N ALA A 228 7.61 -15.31 -11.42
CA ALA A 228 6.78 -14.19 -11.83
C ALA A 228 5.42 -14.65 -12.39
N ARG A 229 4.37 -13.90 -12.10
CA ARG A 229 3.12 -13.96 -12.85
C ARG A 229 3.15 -12.93 -13.97
N TYR A 230 2.87 -13.35 -15.20
CA TYR A 230 2.76 -12.46 -16.35
C TYR A 230 1.30 -12.04 -16.50
N ILE A 231 1.05 -10.75 -16.35
CA ILE A 231 -0.28 -10.13 -16.34
C ILE A 231 -0.44 -9.34 -17.64
N ARG A 232 -1.50 -9.60 -18.38
CA ARG A 232 -1.90 -8.81 -19.55
C ARG A 232 -3.41 -8.69 -19.54
N LEU A 233 -3.91 -7.46 -19.45
CA LEU A 233 -5.34 -7.17 -19.34
C LEU A 233 -6.03 -7.20 -20.71
N GLU A 234 -7.31 -7.54 -20.72
CA GLU A 234 -8.13 -7.41 -21.93
C GLU A 234 -8.16 -5.93 -22.38
N GLY A 235 -8.05 -5.70 -23.69
CA GLY A 235 -7.97 -4.35 -24.26
C GLY A 235 -6.64 -3.61 -24.03
N LYS A 236 -5.68 -4.18 -23.30
CA LYS A 236 -4.34 -3.59 -23.11
C LYS A 236 -3.25 -4.34 -23.89
N ASP A 237 -2.24 -3.58 -24.29
CA ASP A 237 -1.00 -4.05 -24.91
C ASP A 237 0.21 -3.76 -23.99
N VAL A 238 0.07 -4.11 -22.72
CA VAL A 238 1.16 -4.07 -21.73
C VAL A 238 1.19 -5.41 -21.02
N THR A 239 2.37 -6.03 -20.97
CA THR A 239 2.64 -7.23 -20.18
C THR A 239 3.41 -6.83 -18.93
N VAL A 240 2.86 -7.09 -17.75
CA VAL A 240 3.51 -6.85 -16.46
C VAL A 240 4.01 -8.18 -15.90
N ALA A 241 5.31 -8.32 -15.65
CA ALA A 241 5.86 -9.43 -14.87
C ALA A 241 5.86 -9.07 -13.38
N PHE A 242 5.07 -9.79 -12.59
CA PHE A 242 4.88 -9.55 -11.16
C PHE A 242 5.62 -10.61 -10.31
N PHE A 243 6.65 -10.17 -9.60
CA PHE A 243 7.30 -10.92 -8.53
C PHE A 243 6.83 -10.44 -7.15
N SER A 244 6.84 -11.36 -6.18
CA SER A 244 6.65 -11.04 -4.75
C SER A 244 7.64 -11.88 -3.94
N VAL A 245 8.41 -11.23 -3.07
CA VAL A 245 9.40 -11.88 -2.19
C VAL A 245 9.37 -11.31 -0.77
N GLY A 246 9.75 -12.07 0.25
CA GLY A 246 9.72 -11.58 1.62
C GLY A 246 10.40 -12.47 2.65
N PHE A 247 10.18 -12.15 3.92
CA PHE A 247 10.70 -12.91 5.07
C PHE A 247 9.85 -14.13 5.42
N SER A 248 10.11 -15.31 4.83
CA SER A 248 9.48 -16.57 5.27
C SER A 248 10.47 -17.71 5.48
N ARG A 249 10.16 -18.58 6.45
CA ARG A 249 10.89 -19.84 6.70
C ARG A 249 10.37 -21.02 5.88
N SER A 250 9.19 -20.90 5.29
CA SER A 250 8.69 -21.90 4.33
C SER A 250 9.54 -21.86 3.05
N PRO A 251 9.84 -23.01 2.43
CA PRO A 251 10.47 -23.04 1.12
C PRO A 251 9.47 -22.69 0.00
N ASN A 252 8.16 -22.75 0.24
CA ASN A 252 7.07 -22.49 -0.71
C ASN A 252 6.63 -21.02 -0.74
N VAL A 253 7.57 -20.11 -0.44
CA VAL A 253 7.38 -18.66 -0.42
C VAL A 253 8.58 -18.01 -1.11
N GLY A 254 8.34 -17.00 -1.95
CA GLY A 254 9.40 -16.22 -2.59
C GLY A 254 10.29 -15.54 -1.52
N ARG A 255 11.59 -15.82 -1.51
CA ARG A 255 12.49 -15.37 -0.43
C ARG A 255 13.26 -14.11 -0.81
N PHE A 256 13.21 -13.11 0.06
CA PHE A 256 13.92 -11.83 -0.09
C PHE A 256 15.44 -11.98 -0.31
N TRP A 257 16.05 -13.01 0.28
CA TRP A 257 17.49 -13.32 0.16
C TRP A 257 17.81 -14.31 -0.96
N ASP A 258 16.88 -14.61 -1.88
CA ASP A 258 17.22 -15.46 -3.03
C ASP A 258 18.21 -14.71 -3.94
N GLU A 259 19.43 -15.22 -4.04
CA GLU A 259 20.52 -14.63 -4.82
C GLU A 259 20.30 -14.76 -6.33
N ARG A 260 19.35 -15.62 -6.76
CA ARG A 260 18.99 -15.82 -8.17
C ARG A 260 17.87 -14.91 -8.66
N LEU A 261 17.22 -14.15 -7.76
CA LEU A 261 16.15 -13.23 -8.16
C LEU A 261 16.58 -12.23 -9.26
N PRO A 262 17.81 -11.67 -9.29
CA PRO A 262 18.29 -10.88 -10.43
C PRO A 262 18.31 -11.65 -11.77
N GLU A 263 18.63 -12.95 -11.76
CA GLU A 263 18.59 -13.80 -12.97
C GLU A 263 17.15 -13.90 -13.48
N TYR A 264 16.19 -14.17 -12.58
CA TYR A 264 14.78 -14.28 -12.94
C TYR A 264 14.18 -12.96 -13.41
N ILE A 265 14.58 -11.82 -12.82
CA ILE A 265 14.18 -10.48 -13.26
C ILE A 265 14.67 -10.21 -14.69
N ALA A 266 15.93 -10.52 -14.99
CA ALA A 266 16.48 -10.40 -16.35
C ALA A 266 15.74 -11.31 -17.34
N GLU A 267 15.47 -12.57 -16.99
CA GLU A 267 14.67 -13.48 -17.81
C GLU A 267 13.22 -13.02 -18.03
N ALA A 268 12.64 -12.30 -17.07
CA ALA A 268 11.30 -11.75 -17.17
C ALA A 268 11.25 -10.47 -18.02
N ARG A 269 12.32 -9.66 -18.00
CA ARG A 269 12.42 -8.43 -18.80
C ARG A 269 12.38 -8.71 -20.31
N GLU A 270 12.91 -9.84 -20.76
CA GLU A 270 12.81 -10.29 -22.16
C GLU A 270 11.37 -10.66 -22.60
N LYS A 271 10.40 -10.67 -21.68
CA LYS A 271 9.02 -11.15 -21.88
C LYS A 271 7.94 -10.15 -21.44
N ALA A 272 8.32 -9.00 -20.88
CA ALA A 272 7.40 -8.05 -20.27
C ALA A 272 7.81 -6.60 -20.57
N ASP A 273 6.82 -5.73 -20.78
CA ASP A 273 7.01 -4.29 -20.92
C ASP A 273 7.45 -3.66 -19.58
N ILE A 274 6.84 -4.13 -18.48
CA ILE A 274 7.08 -3.67 -17.10
C ILE A 274 7.37 -4.86 -16.18
N VAL A 275 8.43 -4.75 -15.37
CA VAL A 275 8.77 -5.74 -14.33
C VAL A 275 8.58 -5.11 -12.94
N PHE A 276 7.60 -5.64 -12.20
CA PHE A 276 7.19 -5.25 -10.85
C PHE A 276 7.74 -6.26 -9.82
N VAL A 277 8.43 -5.78 -8.79
CA VAL A 277 8.90 -6.59 -7.65
C VAL A 277 8.30 -6.07 -6.34
N SER A 278 7.36 -6.81 -5.77
CA SER A 278 6.91 -6.59 -4.39
C SER A 278 7.89 -7.20 -3.41
N VAL A 279 8.17 -6.50 -2.30
CA VAL A 279 9.11 -6.97 -1.28
C VAL A 279 8.69 -6.70 0.16
N HIS A 280 8.42 -7.76 0.91
CA HIS A 280 8.09 -7.68 2.34
C HIS A 280 9.35 -7.96 3.19
N ALA A 281 10.20 -6.93 3.33
CA ALA A 281 11.46 -6.98 4.07
C ALA A 281 11.89 -5.61 4.61
N GLY A 282 12.94 -5.58 5.43
CA GLY A 282 13.45 -4.38 6.12
C GLY A 282 13.43 -4.54 7.65
N ARG A 283 13.69 -3.45 8.38
CA ARG A 283 13.56 -3.40 9.84
C ARG A 283 12.25 -2.69 10.21
N GLU A 284 11.46 -3.32 11.08
CA GLU A 284 10.22 -2.75 11.58
C GLU A 284 10.46 -1.39 12.28
N TYR A 285 9.62 -0.41 11.99
CA TYR A 285 9.56 0.93 12.60
C TYR A 285 10.80 1.80 12.38
N GLN A 286 11.45 1.68 11.22
CA GLN A 286 12.53 2.56 10.80
C GLN A 286 12.15 3.28 9.50
N HIS A 287 12.09 4.61 9.53
CA HIS A 287 11.75 5.41 8.35
C HIS A 287 12.89 5.55 7.33
N VAL A 288 14.15 5.40 7.75
CA VAL A 288 15.31 5.40 6.86
C VAL A 288 15.68 3.96 6.51
N PRO A 289 15.72 3.57 5.22
CA PRO A 289 16.05 2.20 4.80
C PRO A 289 17.54 1.89 5.00
N ASP A 290 17.83 0.68 5.46
CA ASP A 290 19.20 0.17 5.62
C ASP A 290 19.99 0.21 4.31
N PRO A 291 21.29 0.58 4.31
CA PRO A 291 22.11 0.63 3.08
C PRO A 291 22.15 -0.70 2.31
N ASP A 292 22.09 -1.84 2.99
CA ASP A 292 22.05 -3.17 2.35
C ASP A 292 20.72 -3.40 1.60
N MET A 293 19.61 -2.89 2.13
CA MET A 293 18.29 -2.93 1.50
C MET A 293 18.26 -2.00 0.28
N GLN A 294 18.83 -0.79 0.40
CA GLN A 294 19.02 0.10 -0.75
C GLN A 294 19.83 -0.55 -1.86
N THR A 295 20.99 -1.12 -1.53
CA THR A 295 21.89 -1.79 -2.48
C THR A 295 21.21 -2.96 -3.18
N ARG A 296 20.45 -3.77 -2.44
CA ARG A 296 19.69 -4.90 -3.00
C ARG A 296 18.56 -4.44 -3.92
N PHE A 297 17.77 -3.44 -3.55
CA PHE A 297 16.67 -2.96 -4.40
C PHE A 297 17.20 -2.31 -5.69
N ARG A 298 18.29 -1.53 -5.59
CA ARG A 298 19.00 -0.99 -6.76
C ARG A 298 19.52 -2.11 -7.68
N SER A 299 20.05 -3.22 -7.13
CA SER A 299 20.51 -4.37 -7.93
C SER A 299 19.38 -5.09 -8.70
N TRP A 300 18.13 -4.95 -8.27
CA TRP A 300 16.97 -5.49 -9.00
C TRP A 300 16.57 -4.59 -10.17
N ILE A 301 16.65 -3.26 -9.98
CA ILE A 301 16.54 -2.31 -11.09
C ILE A 301 17.68 -2.52 -12.10
N ASP A 302 18.91 -2.75 -11.63
CA ASP A 302 20.06 -3.09 -12.48
C ASP A 302 19.85 -4.36 -13.31
N ALA A 303 19.07 -5.31 -12.80
CA ALA A 303 18.70 -6.55 -13.48
C ALA A 303 17.52 -6.42 -14.47
N GLY A 304 16.85 -5.26 -14.51
CA GLY A 304 15.74 -4.98 -15.43
C GLY A 304 14.37 -4.76 -14.79
N ALA A 305 14.27 -4.69 -13.45
CA ALA A 305 13.04 -4.26 -12.78
C ALA A 305 12.77 -2.76 -13.04
N ASP A 306 11.52 -2.41 -13.35
CA ASP A 306 11.08 -1.01 -13.47
C ASP A 306 10.59 -0.48 -12.13
N LEU A 307 9.95 -1.34 -11.33
CA LEU A 307 9.32 -0.94 -10.07
C LEU A 307 9.63 -1.94 -8.95
N VAL A 308 10.13 -1.43 -7.82
CA VAL A 308 10.28 -2.18 -6.56
C VAL A 308 9.39 -1.52 -5.50
N VAL A 309 8.49 -2.29 -4.88
CA VAL A 309 7.55 -1.79 -3.86
C VAL A 309 7.73 -2.56 -2.55
N GLY A 310 8.16 -1.83 -1.51
CA GLY A 310 8.45 -2.39 -0.20
C GLY A 310 7.32 -2.28 0.83
N HIS A 311 7.39 -3.19 1.80
CA HIS A 311 6.42 -3.40 2.89
C HIS A 311 7.16 -3.79 4.17
N HIS A 312 6.52 -4.46 5.14
CA HIS A 312 7.09 -5.03 6.37
C HIS A 312 7.56 -4.05 7.45
N THR A 313 8.08 -2.87 7.07
CA THR A 313 8.57 -1.92 8.07
C THR A 313 7.45 -1.33 8.92
N HIS A 314 6.18 -1.49 8.50
CA HIS A 314 4.97 -0.96 9.14
C HIS A 314 4.94 0.57 9.28
N CYS A 315 5.84 1.28 8.61
CA CYS A 315 5.89 2.74 8.52
C CYS A 315 6.32 3.16 7.10
N VAL A 316 5.97 4.36 6.67
CA VAL A 316 6.43 4.87 5.37
C VAL A 316 7.95 5.05 5.38
N GLN A 317 8.62 4.64 4.31
CA GLN A 317 10.01 5.00 4.03
C GLN A 317 10.08 5.82 2.72
N PRO A 318 11.19 6.53 2.46
CA PRO A 318 11.42 7.27 1.22
C PRO A 318 11.23 6.45 -0.06
N VAL A 319 11.19 7.21 -1.15
CA VAL A 319 11.07 6.71 -2.51
C VAL A 319 12.23 7.23 -3.34
N GLU A 320 12.73 6.41 -4.26
CA GLU A 320 13.92 6.71 -5.05
C GLU A 320 13.69 6.38 -6.54
N GLN A 321 13.87 7.37 -7.40
CA GLN A 321 14.19 7.11 -8.80
C GLN A 321 15.66 6.65 -8.87
N TYR A 322 15.87 5.38 -9.20
CA TYR A 322 17.19 4.84 -9.51
C TYR A 322 17.23 4.46 -10.98
N LYS A 323 18.08 5.14 -11.77
CA LYS A 323 18.09 5.04 -13.23
C LYS A 323 16.69 5.33 -13.81
N GLN A 324 16.13 4.45 -14.64
CA GLN A 324 14.77 4.54 -15.18
C GLN A 324 13.72 3.86 -14.29
N GLY A 325 14.13 3.22 -13.18
CA GLY A 325 13.24 2.53 -12.26
C GLY A 325 12.85 3.36 -11.03
N LEU A 326 11.81 2.91 -10.33
CA LEU A 326 11.30 3.52 -9.11
C LEU A 326 11.30 2.51 -7.96
N ILE A 327 11.78 2.94 -6.81
CA ILE A 327 11.88 2.13 -5.59
C ILE A 327 11.08 2.83 -4.49
N PHE A 328 9.96 2.25 -4.06
CA PHE A 328 9.30 2.63 -2.81
C PHE A 328 9.88 1.76 -1.70
N TYR A 329 10.68 2.32 -0.78
CA TYR A 329 11.34 1.48 0.23
C TYR A 329 10.36 0.85 1.22
N SER A 330 9.29 1.57 1.58
CA SER A 330 8.14 1.00 2.27
C SER A 330 6.92 1.90 2.13
N LEU A 331 5.79 1.33 1.68
CA LEU A 331 4.50 2.05 1.66
C LEU A 331 3.85 2.16 3.06
N GLY A 332 4.46 1.57 4.08
CA GLY A 332 3.92 1.52 5.44
C GLY A 332 2.69 0.63 5.56
N ASN A 333 1.84 0.92 6.54
CA ASN A 333 0.57 0.21 6.73
C ASN A 333 -0.54 0.83 5.88
N TYR A 334 -1.53 0.03 5.48
CA TYR A 334 -2.79 0.52 4.95
C TYR A 334 -3.93 0.11 5.89
N VAL A 335 -4.68 -0.96 5.60
CA VAL A 335 -5.63 -1.54 6.56
C VAL A 335 -4.90 -2.52 7.46
N PHE A 336 -4.30 -2.03 8.55
CA PHE A 336 -3.49 -2.86 9.47
C PHE A 336 -3.84 -2.63 10.94
N SER A 337 -3.40 -3.55 11.81
CA SER A 337 -3.54 -3.47 13.27
C SER A 337 -2.57 -2.48 13.96
N SER A 338 -2.43 -1.29 13.38
CA SER A 338 -1.45 -0.26 13.71
C SER A 338 -1.63 0.37 15.11
N ARG A 339 -1.17 -0.36 16.14
CA ARG A 339 -1.18 0.09 17.54
C ARG A 339 0.06 0.87 17.94
N THR A 340 -0.14 1.92 18.73
CA THR A 340 0.88 2.95 19.00
C THR A 340 2.00 2.52 19.95
N VAL A 341 1.85 1.46 20.76
CA VAL A 341 2.87 1.14 21.79
C VAL A 341 4.24 0.83 21.21
N ARG A 342 4.33 0.09 20.08
CA ARG A 342 5.62 -0.25 19.46
C ARG A 342 6.15 0.92 18.61
N HIS A 343 5.29 1.52 17.80
CA HIS A 343 5.56 2.74 17.04
C HIS A 343 6.14 3.87 17.92
N ARG A 344 5.44 4.27 19.00
CA ARG A 344 5.90 5.29 19.96
C ARG A 344 7.22 4.94 20.63
N LYS A 345 7.47 3.66 20.96
CA LYS A 345 8.75 3.23 21.55
C LYS A 345 9.92 3.35 20.57
N MET A 346 9.66 3.23 19.28
CA MET A 346 10.66 3.30 18.21
C MET A 346 10.73 4.69 17.55
N GLY A 347 9.82 5.61 17.88
CA GLY A 347 9.71 6.93 17.25
C GLY A 347 9.02 6.93 15.87
N ALA A 348 8.46 5.80 15.43
CA ALA A 348 7.85 5.70 14.11
C ALA A 348 6.46 6.35 14.04
N ARG A 349 6.24 7.11 12.97
CA ARG A 349 4.95 7.71 12.59
C ARG A 349 4.02 6.66 11.99
N LEU A 350 2.73 6.86 12.19
CA LEU A 350 1.65 5.97 11.75
C LEU A 350 0.99 6.48 10.47
N TYR A 351 1.83 6.72 9.46
CA TYR A 351 1.42 7.04 8.11
C TYR A 351 1.36 5.77 7.25
N GLY A 352 0.53 5.82 6.21
CA GLY A 352 0.56 4.93 5.06
C GLY A 352 0.73 5.73 3.78
N MET A 353 1.11 5.06 2.70
CA MET A 353 1.18 5.64 1.36
C MET A 353 0.31 4.82 0.41
N LEU A 354 -0.62 5.50 -0.28
CA LEU A 354 -1.23 4.99 -1.50
C LEU A 354 -0.51 5.65 -2.67
N THR A 355 -0.02 4.85 -3.61
CA THR A 355 0.68 5.36 -4.79
C THR A 355 -0.06 4.97 -6.07
N ARG A 356 -0.16 5.91 -7.03
CA ARG A 356 -0.74 5.70 -8.37
C ARG A 356 0.39 5.80 -9.38
N ILE A 357 0.93 4.64 -9.78
CA ILE A 357 2.03 4.51 -10.73
C ILE A 357 1.50 4.60 -12.15
N VAL A 358 2.18 5.37 -12.98
CA VAL A 358 1.77 5.70 -14.35
C VAL A 358 2.71 5.02 -15.36
N ILE A 359 2.13 4.21 -16.24
CA ILE A 359 2.78 3.58 -17.39
C ILE A 359 2.21 4.21 -18.67
N GLU A 360 3.09 4.74 -19.54
CA GLU A 360 2.76 5.31 -20.85
C GLU A 360 3.53 4.53 -21.93
N ASP A 361 2.87 4.13 -23.01
CA ASP A 361 3.51 3.35 -24.10
C ASP A 361 4.27 2.08 -23.59
N GLY A 362 3.77 1.46 -22.52
CA GLY A 362 4.41 0.33 -21.84
C GLY A 362 5.70 0.67 -21.08
N LYS A 363 5.93 1.95 -20.74
CA LYS A 363 7.11 2.41 -19.99
C LYS A 363 6.71 3.13 -18.71
N LEU A 364 7.44 2.91 -17.63
CA LEU A 364 7.25 3.63 -16.37
C LEU A 364 7.55 5.13 -16.56
N ARG A 365 6.63 6.00 -16.17
CA ARG A 365 6.76 7.46 -16.29
C ARG A 365 6.83 8.19 -14.97
N GLY A 366 6.33 7.57 -13.91
CA GLY A 366 6.31 8.19 -12.60
C GLY A 366 5.24 7.60 -11.70
N ALA A 367 5.04 8.25 -10.56
CA ALA A 367 3.99 7.91 -9.62
C ALA A 367 3.48 9.15 -8.88
N GLN A 368 2.19 9.14 -8.59
CA GLN A 368 1.57 10.08 -7.66
C GLN A 368 1.47 9.44 -6.27
N ILE A 369 1.80 10.20 -5.23
CA ILE A 369 1.86 9.79 -3.83
C ILE A 369 0.71 10.48 -3.07
N VAL A 370 -0.21 9.68 -2.57
CA VAL A 370 -1.31 10.13 -1.70
C VAL A 370 -1.03 9.67 -0.26
N PRO A 371 -0.73 10.60 0.66
CA PRO A 371 -0.46 10.27 2.05
C PRO A 371 -1.74 9.86 2.80
N THR A 372 -1.61 8.90 3.73
CA THR A 372 -2.74 8.41 4.54
C THR A 372 -2.41 8.28 6.02
N TRP A 373 -3.44 8.41 6.86
CA TRP A 373 -3.41 8.19 8.30
C TRP A 373 -4.00 6.83 8.65
N VAL A 374 -3.26 6.06 9.45
CA VAL A 374 -3.59 4.66 9.79
C VAL A 374 -3.43 4.35 11.29
N ASN A 375 -3.33 5.38 12.14
CA ASN A 375 -3.20 5.19 13.59
C ASN A 375 -4.54 4.81 14.23
N ASN A 376 -4.61 3.62 14.85
CA ASN A 376 -5.84 3.10 15.45
C ASN A 376 -5.95 3.34 16.96
N SER A 377 -5.10 4.18 17.57
CA SER A 377 -4.99 4.26 19.04
C SER A 377 -5.12 5.66 19.63
N GLU A 378 -4.76 6.71 18.90
CA GLU A 378 -4.86 8.10 19.40
C GLU A 378 -4.99 9.10 18.25
N ASP A 379 -5.67 10.21 18.54
CA ASP A 379 -5.85 11.31 17.61
C ASP A 379 -4.52 12.04 17.40
N TRP A 380 -4.25 12.47 16.16
CA TRP A 380 -3.10 13.33 15.86
C TRP A 380 -3.45 14.77 16.22
N ARG A 381 -2.58 15.41 16.99
CA ARG A 381 -2.63 16.85 17.27
C ARG A 381 -1.39 17.50 16.72
N LEU A 382 -1.56 18.55 15.92
CA LEU A 382 -0.48 19.41 15.45
C LEU A 382 -0.23 20.55 16.44
N ASP A 383 0.94 21.19 16.34
CA ASP A 383 1.34 22.28 17.25
C ASP A 383 0.48 23.54 17.13
N ASP A 384 -0.21 23.72 15.99
CA ASP A 384 -1.19 24.79 15.76
C ASP A 384 -2.57 24.50 16.40
N GLY A 385 -2.75 23.32 16.99
CA GLY A 385 -3.98 22.88 17.65
C GLY A 385 -4.97 22.14 16.75
N GLN A 386 -4.69 21.94 15.46
CA GLN A 386 -5.52 21.09 14.60
C GLN A 386 -5.53 19.63 15.09
N VAL A 387 -6.67 18.95 14.94
CA VAL A 387 -6.88 17.59 15.43
C VAL A 387 -7.44 16.71 14.32
N MET A 388 -6.72 15.64 13.99
CA MET A 388 -7.22 14.54 13.16
C MET A 388 -7.56 13.36 14.09
N PRO A 389 -8.81 12.85 14.08
CA PRO A 389 -9.15 11.65 14.83
C PRO A 389 -8.25 10.46 14.49
N ASN A 390 -8.14 9.51 15.40
CA ASN A 390 -7.59 8.20 15.08
C ASN A 390 -8.36 7.56 13.91
N ALA A 391 -7.65 6.83 13.04
CA ALA A 391 -8.17 6.25 11.81
C ALA A 391 -9.23 5.15 12.05
N ASN A 392 -9.31 4.58 13.27
CA ASN A 392 -10.20 3.49 13.63
C ASN A 392 -10.24 2.36 12.58
N PHE A 393 -9.07 1.90 12.16
CA PHE A 393 -8.81 0.89 11.11
C PHE A 393 -9.15 1.30 9.67
N VAL A 394 -9.77 2.46 9.45
CA VAL A 394 -10.16 2.99 8.13
C VAL A 394 -9.10 4.00 7.64
N PRO A 395 -8.30 3.71 6.61
CA PRO A 395 -7.27 4.63 6.10
C PRO A 395 -7.88 5.95 5.66
N GLN A 396 -7.45 7.05 6.27
CA GLN A 396 -7.91 8.39 5.93
C GLN A 396 -6.88 9.09 5.03
N ILE A 397 -7.30 9.77 3.97
CA ILE A 397 -6.40 10.61 3.17
C ILE A 397 -5.97 11.81 4.02
N LEU A 398 -4.66 12.11 4.02
CA LEU A 398 -4.13 13.31 4.67
C LEU A 398 -4.31 14.54 3.78
N THR A 399 -4.74 15.66 4.37
CA THR A 399 -4.97 16.93 3.68
C THR A 399 -4.52 18.12 4.55
N GLY A 400 -4.25 19.26 3.91
CA GLY A 400 -3.79 20.49 4.55
C GLY A 400 -2.58 20.27 5.45
N ALA A 401 -2.62 20.83 6.67
CA ALA A 401 -1.52 20.78 7.63
C ALA A 401 -1.06 19.36 8.01
N PHE A 402 -1.92 18.35 7.89
CA PHE A 402 -1.50 16.95 8.13
C PHE A 402 -0.77 16.34 6.93
N ALA A 403 -1.11 16.76 5.70
CA ALA A 403 -0.32 16.45 4.52
C ALA A 403 1.00 17.23 4.53
N ASP A 404 0.99 18.49 4.98
CA ASP A 404 2.21 19.28 5.19
C ASP A 404 3.20 18.55 6.10
N GLN A 405 2.76 18.16 7.31
CA GLN A 405 3.64 17.48 8.26
C GLN A 405 4.10 16.10 7.76
N PHE A 406 3.29 15.38 6.97
CA PHE A 406 3.71 14.14 6.32
C PHE A 406 4.86 14.38 5.33
N PHE A 407 4.77 15.39 4.48
CA PHE A 407 5.79 15.65 3.46
C PHE A 407 7.07 16.23 4.07
N GLU A 408 6.97 17.05 5.12
CA GLU A 408 8.14 17.49 5.91
C GLU A 408 8.88 16.29 6.53
N ASP A 409 8.17 15.40 7.22
CA ASP A 409 8.74 14.17 7.79
C ASP A 409 9.37 13.28 6.68
N LEU A 410 8.71 13.15 5.52
CA LEU A 410 9.18 12.37 4.38
C LEU A 410 10.44 12.96 3.73
N ASP A 411 10.52 14.28 3.57
CA ASP A 411 11.69 14.97 3.02
C ASP A 411 12.91 14.80 3.95
N ASP A 412 12.71 14.89 5.28
CA ASP A 412 13.75 14.63 6.27
C ASP A 412 14.30 13.19 6.17
N TRP A 413 13.44 12.19 5.99
CA TRP A 413 13.87 10.80 5.79
C TRP A 413 14.53 10.61 4.42
N THR A 414 14.05 11.30 3.39
CA THR A 414 14.57 11.25 2.02
C THR A 414 15.99 11.80 1.96
N MET A 415 16.24 12.95 2.61
CA MET A 415 17.59 13.52 2.78
C MET A 415 18.53 12.56 3.53
N GLN A 416 18.06 11.95 4.63
CA GLN A 416 18.86 10.99 5.41
C GLN A 416 19.19 9.71 4.63
N ALA A 417 18.26 9.25 3.78
CA ALA A 417 18.45 8.06 2.95
C ALA A 417 19.33 8.31 1.71
N GLY A 418 19.44 9.56 1.26
CA GLY A 418 19.99 9.90 -0.05
C GLY A 418 19.05 9.52 -1.21
N ALA A 419 17.74 9.50 -0.94
CA ALA A 419 16.69 9.11 -1.89
C ALA A 419 16.22 10.32 -2.74
N THR A 420 15.14 10.16 -3.51
CA THR A 420 14.68 11.18 -4.46
C THR A 420 13.64 12.12 -3.83
N PRO A 421 13.87 13.46 -3.82
CA PRO A 421 12.87 14.43 -3.37
C PRO A 421 11.56 14.32 -4.16
N VAL A 422 10.43 14.48 -3.46
CA VAL A 422 9.10 14.38 -4.05
C VAL A 422 8.62 15.77 -4.48
N GLU A 423 8.21 15.93 -5.73
CA GLU A 423 7.57 17.17 -6.20
C GLU A 423 6.15 17.24 -5.62
N ARG A 424 5.75 18.37 -5.03
CA ARG A 424 4.46 18.47 -4.32
C ARG A 424 3.53 19.51 -4.95
N ILE A 425 2.26 19.14 -5.13
CA ILE A 425 1.18 20.04 -5.55
C ILE A 425 0.00 19.85 -4.60
N GLY A 426 -0.24 20.83 -3.72
CA GLY A 426 -1.25 20.70 -2.66
C GLY A 426 -0.94 19.53 -1.73
N ASP A 427 -1.92 18.67 -1.48
CA ASP A 427 -1.80 17.53 -0.55
C ASP A 427 -1.17 16.27 -1.18
N VAL A 428 -0.63 16.40 -2.40
CA VAL A 428 -0.26 15.28 -3.25
C VAL A 428 1.19 15.40 -3.72
N GLY A 429 1.93 14.30 -3.61
CA GLY A 429 3.31 14.17 -4.06
C GLY A 429 3.39 13.52 -5.45
N PHE A 430 4.49 13.77 -6.16
CA PHE A 430 4.74 13.30 -7.51
C PHE A 430 6.22 12.99 -7.69
N ILE A 431 6.53 11.88 -8.37
CA ILE A 431 7.86 11.61 -8.93
C ILE A 431 7.68 11.32 -10.40
N ARG A 432 8.39 12.07 -11.25
CA ARG A 432 8.49 11.85 -12.69
C ARG A 432 9.81 11.11 -12.96
N ILE A 433 9.78 10.01 -13.71
CA ILE A 433 11.00 9.36 -14.20
C ILE A 433 11.65 10.29 -15.22
N ARG A 434 12.65 11.04 -14.76
CA ARG A 434 13.44 11.90 -15.62
C ARG A 434 14.34 11.02 -16.50
N PRO A 435 14.47 11.29 -17.81
CA PRO A 435 15.50 10.63 -18.62
C PRO A 435 16.88 10.84 -17.99
N ALA A 436 17.78 9.88 -18.16
CA ALA A 436 19.18 10.12 -17.84
C ALA A 436 19.65 11.36 -18.64
N PRO A 437 20.35 12.33 -18.01
CA PRO A 437 20.88 13.47 -18.75
C PRO A 437 21.79 12.94 -19.87
N GLU A 438 21.64 13.48 -21.08
CA GLU A 438 22.49 13.04 -22.19
C GLU A 438 23.96 13.16 -21.81
N PRO A 439 24.80 12.16 -22.16
CA PRO A 439 26.21 12.24 -21.87
C PRO A 439 26.80 13.46 -22.58
N VAL A 440 27.19 14.47 -21.80
CA VAL A 440 27.81 15.69 -22.32
C VAL A 440 29.03 15.27 -23.12
N SER A 441 28.94 15.39 -24.45
CA SER A 441 30.02 15.10 -25.37
C SER A 441 31.09 16.17 -25.20
N LEU A 442 31.99 15.93 -24.25
CA LEU A 442 33.23 16.68 -24.10
C LEU A 442 34.13 16.38 -25.31
N ASN A 443 33.86 17.11 -26.39
CA ASN A 443 34.76 17.25 -27.53
C ASN A 443 36.01 18.00 -27.05
N TRP A 444 37.05 17.25 -26.70
CA TRP A 444 38.40 17.74 -26.39
C TRP A 444 39.25 17.82 -27.66
#